data_AF-A0AB73LJA1-F1
#
_entry.id   AF-A0AB73LJA1-F1
#
_cell.length_a   1.000
_cell.length_b   1.000
_cell.length_c   1.000
_cell.angle_alpha   90.00
_cell.angle_beta   90.00
_cell.angle_gamma   90.00
#
_symmetry.space_group_name_H-M   'P 1'
#
loop_
_entity.id
_entity.type
_entity.pdbx_description
1 polymer ?
#
loop_
_entity_poly.entity_id
_entity_poly.type
_entity_poly.pdbx_seq_one_letter_code
_entity_poly.pdbx_strand_id
1 'polypeptide(L)'
;MSTNISRRKVVAGAAWAAPVVAASAVVPAFASSTECEWASSAAYSANGNASGAKGTTSFVVPERVDKIKFEVVGGAGGTNYPDMAAGSGAKVTGIIEVKPGQTVQLVGAAGGIGNNPLTPAEGGEGYGNGGSSSLPNPVPSSIMQQVNTIWPASSPLKRITYSASGGGSSALVIDGTPVAVAGGGGGAGFINNGGANNNPDYMEAGAVTASWQWPEGAKRNGNIIFGSTGGSADGASGSAGQGGFGIYDADSSIKETVEAGEGGANGIGGNGGSKTALHTGKSPNGVLGFYSTNNQEIYQSSKSGNQGGEGFKGNGGNGVASYSYLIDNNDRTKKEEGTHKGTGYALEYKSIGFNFNGYESVISAGGGAGYGGGGSGASSSSSAIVLTQKWNNNPNGIRQNVSFGQLGGGGGAGGSYVAPGVSGGAIESAGNAPTDRGARGNGYVKVTLCQRTA
;
A
#
# COMPACT_ATOMS: atom_id res chain seq x y z
N MET A 1 -7.00 61.00 -35.82
CA MET A 1 -7.09 61.49 -34.43
C MET A 1 -5.69 61.55 -33.85
N SER A 2 -5.39 62.67 -33.18
CA SER A 2 -4.07 63.06 -32.69
C SER A 2 -3.55 62.18 -31.55
N THR A 3 -2.21 62.09 -31.51
CA THR A 3 -1.28 61.45 -30.57
C THR A 3 -1.52 61.70 -29.08
N ASN A 4 -1.09 60.75 -28.22
CA ASN A 4 -0.10 61.01 -27.15
C ASN A 4 0.43 59.72 -26.49
N ILE A 5 1.69 59.39 -26.77
CA ILE A 5 2.54 58.48 -25.97
C ILE A 5 3.28 59.34 -24.93
N SER A 6 3.17 58.98 -23.65
CA SER A 6 3.81 59.68 -22.54
C SER A 6 5.33 59.42 -22.49
N ARG A 7 6.10 60.48 -22.24
CA ARG A 7 7.58 60.46 -22.14
C ARG A 7 8.06 60.75 -20.69
N ARG A 8 9.22 60.17 -20.37
CA ARG A 8 10.25 60.51 -19.35
C ARG A 8 10.10 59.78 -17.99
N LYS A 9 11.18 59.35 -17.31
CA LYS A 9 12.57 59.84 -17.27
C LYS A 9 13.61 58.71 -17.20
N VAL A 10 14.69 58.89 -17.97
CA VAL A 10 16.01 58.27 -17.76
C VAL A 10 16.73 59.10 -16.69
N VAL A 11 17.29 58.46 -15.68
CA VAL A 11 18.32 59.07 -14.82
C VAL A 11 19.62 58.32 -15.08
N ALA A 12 20.56 59.08 -15.65
CA ALA A 12 21.95 58.70 -15.77
C ALA A 12 22.67 59.01 -14.45
N GLY A 13 23.58 58.12 -14.05
CA GLY A 13 24.48 58.31 -12.93
C GLY A 13 25.56 57.24 -12.95
N ALA A 14 26.63 57.49 -13.69
CA ALA A 14 27.87 56.73 -13.62
C ALA A 14 28.79 57.36 -12.56
N ALA A 15 29.37 56.54 -11.68
CA ALA A 15 30.57 56.89 -10.92
C ALA A 15 31.44 55.64 -10.71
N TRP A 16 32.74 55.84 -10.79
CA TRP A 16 33.79 54.87 -11.15
C TRP A 16 34.51 54.22 -9.94
N ALA A 17 35.12 53.06 -10.24
CA ALA A 17 36.41 52.52 -9.76
C ALA A 17 36.62 52.14 -8.28
N ALA A 18 36.84 50.83 -8.03
CA ALA A 18 38.18 50.24 -7.80
C ALA A 18 38.06 48.71 -7.57
N PRO A 19 38.83 47.86 -8.27
CA PRO A 19 38.99 46.46 -7.89
C PRO A 19 40.03 46.36 -6.78
N VAL A 20 39.63 45.92 -5.59
CA VAL A 20 40.59 45.51 -4.56
C VAL A 20 41.04 44.10 -4.88
N VAL A 21 42.18 43.99 -5.56
CA VAL A 21 43.00 42.77 -5.57
C VAL A 21 43.90 42.83 -4.34
N ALA A 22 43.59 42.02 -3.34
CA ALA A 22 44.53 41.69 -2.27
C ALA A 22 45.05 40.27 -2.53
N ALA A 23 46.36 40.18 -2.76
CA ALA A 23 47.07 38.97 -3.10
C ALA A 23 47.31 38.06 -1.86
N SER A 24 47.27 36.75 -2.14
CA SER A 24 48.06 35.68 -1.53
C SER A 24 48.09 35.51 -0.01
N ALA A 25 47.42 34.45 0.46
CA ALA A 25 48.03 33.55 1.44
C ALA A 25 48.21 32.19 0.76
N VAL A 26 49.46 31.80 0.57
CA VAL A 26 49.88 30.46 0.16
C VAL A 26 49.56 29.51 1.32
N VAL A 27 48.79 28.46 1.05
CA VAL A 27 48.97 27.17 1.72
C VAL A 27 48.93 26.09 0.65
N PRO A 28 50.08 25.65 0.11
CA PRO A 28 50.22 24.29 -0.36
C PRO A 28 50.50 23.45 0.89
N ALA A 29 49.51 22.73 1.40
CA ALA A 29 49.76 21.78 2.48
C ALA A 29 48.80 20.60 2.39
N PHE A 30 49.29 19.56 1.71
CA PHE A 30 48.90 18.16 1.85
C PHE A 30 47.43 17.82 1.54
N ALA A 31 47.11 17.72 0.26
CA ALA A 31 46.45 16.50 -0.21
C ALA A 31 47.47 15.35 -0.18
N SER A 32 48.02 15.07 1.02
CA SER A 32 48.53 13.74 1.29
C SER A 32 47.27 12.89 1.39
N SER A 33 46.95 12.15 0.33
CA SER A 33 46.22 10.91 0.55
C SER A 33 47.14 10.06 1.42
N THR A 34 47.08 10.25 2.74
CA THR A 34 47.48 9.16 3.64
C THR A 34 46.61 8.01 3.20
N GLU A 35 47.22 7.04 2.52
CA GLU A 35 46.54 5.82 2.13
C GLU A 35 45.96 5.22 3.41
N CYS A 36 44.64 5.31 3.53
CA CYS A 36 43.91 4.65 4.58
C CYS A 36 43.49 3.30 4.04
N GLU A 37 43.63 2.27 4.86
CA GLU A 37 43.26 0.91 4.51
C GLU A 37 41.83 0.65 4.97
N TRP A 38 41.05 0.01 4.10
CA TRP A 38 39.70 -0.40 4.47
C TRP A 38 39.76 -1.60 5.41
N ALA A 39 39.00 -1.54 6.51
CA ALA A 39 38.81 -2.71 7.35
C ALA A 39 38.21 -3.90 6.53
N SER A 40 38.62 -5.12 6.88
CA SER A 40 38.22 -6.34 6.18
C SER A 40 36.75 -6.74 6.40
N SER A 41 36.10 -6.17 7.42
CA SER A 41 34.68 -6.39 7.73
C SER A 41 34.00 -5.09 8.15
N ALA A 42 32.66 -5.09 8.11
CA ALA A 42 31.88 -3.99 8.66
C ALA A 42 32.20 -3.80 10.16
N ALA A 43 32.50 -2.56 10.54
CA ALA A 43 32.81 -2.20 11.92
C ALA A 43 31.54 -1.99 12.76
N TYR A 44 30.48 -1.47 12.13
CA TYR A 44 29.20 -1.17 12.77
C TYR A 44 28.04 -1.57 11.88
N SER A 45 26.95 -2.02 12.50
CA SER A 45 25.70 -2.33 11.80
C SER A 45 24.48 -2.11 12.66
N ALA A 46 23.35 -1.81 12.03
CA ALA A 46 22.02 -1.80 12.64
C ALA A 46 21.05 -2.54 11.73
N ASN A 47 20.14 -3.34 12.28
CA ASN A 47 19.22 -4.18 11.51
C ASN A 47 17.81 -4.07 12.07
N GLY A 48 16.79 -4.04 11.21
CA GLY A 48 15.42 -4.30 11.65
C GLY A 48 15.24 -5.75 12.09
N ASN A 49 14.14 -6.03 12.79
CA ASN A 49 13.87 -7.37 13.31
C ASN A 49 12.51 -7.92 12.88
N ALA A 50 12.28 -9.21 13.18
CA ALA A 50 11.05 -9.91 12.80
C ALA A 50 9.79 -9.38 13.51
N SER A 51 9.91 -8.71 14.66
CA SER A 51 8.76 -8.11 15.35
C SER A 51 8.28 -6.82 14.68
N GLY A 52 8.99 -6.32 13.67
CA GLY A 52 8.66 -5.07 13.00
C GLY A 52 9.36 -3.84 13.58
N ALA A 53 10.26 -4.02 14.56
CA ALA A 53 10.97 -2.91 15.18
C ALA A 53 12.30 -2.62 14.47
N LYS A 54 12.69 -1.35 14.48
CA LYS A 54 13.97 -0.91 13.90
C LYS A 54 15.14 -1.22 14.83
N GLY A 55 16.33 -1.38 14.25
CA GLY A 55 17.59 -1.38 14.98
C GLY A 55 18.25 -0.01 14.91
N THR A 56 18.94 0.39 15.97
CA THR A 56 19.75 1.63 15.99
C THR A 56 21.11 1.36 16.60
N THR A 57 22.15 1.99 16.06
CA THR A 57 23.52 1.96 16.60
C THR A 57 24.16 3.31 16.37
N SER A 58 24.87 3.83 17.38
CA SER A 58 25.60 5.08 17.27
C SER A 58 27.04 4.91 17.70
N PHE A 59 27.95 5.63 17.05
CA PHE A 59 29.36 5.67 17.41
C PHE A 59 29.96 7.04 17.12
N VAL A 60 31.09 7.33 17.76
CA VAL A 60 31.91 8.50 17.45
C VAL A 60 33.01 8.05 16.50
N VAL A 61 33.23 8.80 15.41
CA VAL A 61 34.30 8.50 14.45
C VAL A 61 35.64 8.44 15.20
N PRO A 62 36.31 7.27 15.19
CA PRO A 62 37.59 7.11 15.89
C PRO A 62 38.67 8.02 15.33
N GLU A 63 39.73 8.20 16.10
CA GLU A 63 40.97 8.79 15.61
C GLU A 63 41.48 8.04 14.38
N ARG A 64 42.13 8.77 13.46
CA ARG A 64 42.75 8.23 12.24
C ARG A 64 41.77 7.58 11.24
N VAL A 65 40.47 7.78 11.39
CA VAL A 65 39.46 7.41 10.40
C VAL A 65 39.15 8.61 9.52
N ASP A 66 39.40 8.47 8.22
CA ASP A 66 39.20 9.57 7.27
C ASP A 66 37.95 9.37 6.39
N LYS A 67 37.51 8.11 6.20
CA LYS A 67 36.37 7.77 5.33
C LYS A 67 35.52 6.63 5.87
N ILE A 68 34.24 6.66 5.53
CA ILE A 68 33.26 5.62 5.77
C ILE A 68 32.72 5.11 4.43
N LYS A 69 32.75 3.80 4.22
CA LYS A 69 32.03 3.10 3.16
C LYS A 69 30.79 2.49 3.75
N PHE A 70 29.63 2.74 3.13
CA PHE A 70 28.35 2.32 3.68
C PHE A 70 27.49 1.56 2.69
N GLU A 71 26.60 0.76 3.25
CA GLU A 71 25.47 0.11 2.58
C GLU A 71 24.24 0.27 3.48
N VAL A 72 23.21 0.91 2.96
CA VAL A 72 21.94 1.20 3.65
C VAL A 72 20.84 0.53 2.85
N VAL A 73 20.11 -0.40 3.46
CA VAL A 73 19.02 -1.16 2.83
C VAL A 73 17.71 -0.86 3.54
N GLY A 74 16.68 -0.43 2.82
CA GLY A 74 15.34 -0.19 3.34
C GLY A 74 14.54 -1.48 3.55
N GLY A 75 13.51 -1.43 4.40
CA GLY A 75 12.62 -2.57 4.59
C GLY A 75 11.69 -2.74 3.38
N ALA A 76 11.49 -3.97 2.91
CA ALA A 76 10.48 -4.28 1.91
C ALA A 76 9.05 -4.12 2.46
N GLY A 77 8.05 -4.04 1.59
CA GLY A 77 6.65 -4.20 1.97
C GLY A 77 6.31 -5.66 2.31
N GLY A 78 5.12 -5.87 2.88
CA GLY A 78 4.60 -7.20 3.16
C GLY A 78 3.77 -7.79 2.03
N THR A 79 3.51 -9.10 2.11
CA THR A 79 2.52 -9.80 1.28
C THR A 79 1.66 -10.74 2.10
N ASN A 80 0.39 -10.88 1.71
CA ASN A 80 -0.51 -11.87 2.29
C ASN A 80 -0.35 -13.26 1.67
N TYR A 81 0.17 -13.35 0.43
CA TYR A 81 0.28 -14.59 -0.34
C TYR A 81 1.43 -14.54 -1.36
N PRO A 82 2.08 -15.67 -1.70
CA PRO A 82 3.24 -15.68 -2.59
C PRO A 82 3.00 -15.17 -4.02
N ASP A 83 1.76 -15.21 -4.48
CA ASP A 83 1.33 -14.73 -5.80
C ASP A 83 0.97 -13.24 -5.82
N MET A 84 1.14 -12.53 -4.71
CA MET A 84 0.87 -11.11 -4.57
C MET A 84 2.18 -10.39 -4.25
N ALA A 85 2.81 -9.78 -5.26
CA ALA A 85 4.13 -9.19 -5.09
C ALA A 85 4.08 -7.97 -4.15
N ALA A 86 4.97 -7.98 -3.15
CA ALA A 86 5.28 -6.82 -2.33
C ALA A 86 6.33 -5.95 -3.02
N GLY A 87 6.44 -4.69 -2.58
CA GLY A 87 7.49 -3.79 -3.01
C GLY A 87 8.84 -4.10 -2.33
N SER A 88 9.94 -4.04 -3.07
CA SER A 88 11.29 -4.11 -2.49
C SER A 88 11.68 -2.78 -1.85
N GLY A 89 12.49 -2.83 -0.79
CA GLY A 89 13.21 -1.66 -0.32
C GLY A 89 14.36 -1.28 -1.26
N ALA A 90 14.91 -0.08 -1.06
CA ALA A 90 16.09 0.39 -1.77
C ALA A 90 17.36 -0.11 -1.11
N LYS A 91 18.44 -0.18 -1.89
CA LYS A 91 19.80 -0.29 -1.41
C LYS A 91 20.57 0.95 -1.87
N VAL A 92 21.20 1.61 -0.91
CA VAL A 92 21.96 2.83 -1.10
C VAL A 92 23.39 2.59 -0.65
N THR A 93 24.36 2.84 -1.53
CA THR A 93 25.79 2.62 -1.24
C THR A 93 26.60 3.87 -1.54
N GLY A 94 27.78 3.98 -0.94
CA GLY A 94 28.71 5.06 -1.23
C GLY A 94 29.84 5.19 -0.21
N ILE A 95 30.69 6.19 -0.43
CA ILE A 95 31.81 6.55 0.45
C ILE A 95 31.73 8.03 0.81
N ILE A 96 31.80 8.34 2.10
CA ILE A 96 31.76 9.70 2.66
C ILE A 96 33.01 9.98 3.47
N GLU A 97 33.56 11.19 3.34
CA GLU A 97 34.66 11.66 4.19
C GLU A 97 34.14 12.02 5.58
N VAL A 98 34.94 11.70 6.60
CA VAL A 98 34.61 11.98 8.00
C VAL A 98 35.83 12.50 8.75
N LYS A 99 35.57 13.13 9.89
CA LYS A 99 36.57 13.64 10.82
C LYS A 99 36.42 12.93 12.15
N PRO A 100 37.54 12.63 12.85
CA PRO A 100 37.49 12.17 14.23
C PRO A 100 36.61 13.07 15.10
N GLY A 101 35.82 12.45 15.98
CA GLY A 101 34.90 13.15 16.88
C GLY A 101 33.49 13.40 16.33
N GLN A 102 33.24 13.21 15.03
CA GLN A 102 31.87 13.28 14.50
C GLN A 102 31.00 12.13 15.04
N THR A 103 29.72 12.37 15.23
CA THR A 103 28.76 11.34 15.67
C THR A 103 28.07 10.72 14.48
N VAL A 104 28.09 9.39 14.40
CA VAL A 104 27.39 8.62 13.37
C VAL A 104 26.25 7.84 14.00
N GLN A 105 25.05 7.93 13.41
CA GLN A 105 23.88 7.13 13.76
C GLN A 105 23.45 6.27 12.58
N LEU A 106 23.28 4.98 12.86
CA LEU A 106 22.78 3.97 11.93
C LEU A 106 21.36 3.59 12.35
N VAL A 107 20.43 3.58 11.40
CA VAL A 107 19.05 3.12 11.62
C VAL A 107 18.72 2.05 10.58
N GLY A 108 18.60 0.80 11.01
CA GLY A 108 18.17 -0.32 10.17
C GLY A 108 16.68 -0.57 10.31
N ALA A 109 15.93 -0.46 9.22
CA ALA A 109 14.48 -0.59 9.22
C ALA A 109 14.00 -2.04 9.26
N ALA A 110 12.80 -2.25 9.79
CA ALA A 110 12.05 -3.47 9.59
C ALA A 110 11.25 -3.41 8.27
N GLY A 111 11.04 -4.58 7.66
CA GLY A 111 10.10 -4.72 6.56
C GLY A 111 8.64 -4.65 7.04
N GLY A 112 7.70 -4.40 6.13
CA GLY A 112 6.28 -4.58 6.34
C GLY A 112 5.90 -6.06 6.44
N ILE A 113 4.63 -6.34 6.71
CA ILE A 113 4.11 -7.70 6.91
C ILE A 113 2.74 -7.86 6.26
N GLY A 114 2.40 -9.08 5.89
CA GLY A 114 1.03 -9.53 5.65
C GLY A 114 0.93 -10.97 6.12
N ASN A 115 -0.12 -11.35 6.84
CA ASN A 115 -0.24 -12.71 7.38
C ASN A 115 -1.65 -13.24 7.20
N ASN A 116 -2.00 -13.53 5.95
CA ASN A 116 -3.38 -13.78 5.52
C ASN A 116 -4.26 -12.52 5.70
N PRO A 117 -5.36 -12.40 4.95
CA PRO A 117 -6.11 -11.17 4.88
C PRO A 117 -7.01 -10.95 6.10
N LEU A 118 -7.01 -11.82 7.10
CA LEU A 118 -7.84 -11.66 8.31
C LEU A 118 -7.05 -11.14 9.51
N THR A 119 -5.77 -10.85 9.33
CA THR A 119 -4.89 -10.36 10.38
C THR A 119 -4.46 -8.93 10.03
N PRO A 120 -4.66 -7.96 10.93
CA PRO A 120 -4.12 -6.61 10.77
C PRO A 120 -2.60 -6.64 10.55
N ALA A 121 -2.10 -5.72 9.73
CA ALA A 121 -0.69 -5.63 9.39
C ALA A 121 -0.10 -4.28 9.81
N GLU A 122 0.83 -4.30 10.76
CA GLU A 122 1.56 -3.09 11.17
C GLU A 122 2.75 -2.82 10.24
N GLY A 123 2.93 -1.55 9.91
CA GLY A 123 4.07 -1.05 9.12
C GLY A 123 5.41 -1.36 9.79
N GLY A 124 6.45 -1.53 8.97
CA GLY A 124 7.81 -1.69 9.50
C GLY A 124 8.34 -0.39 10.08
N GLU A 125 8.89 -0.43 11.29
CA GLU A 125 9.56 0.74 11.87
C GLU A 125 10.87 1.07 11.13
N GLY A 126 11.25 2.35 11.15
CA GLY A 126 12.52 2.79 10.58
C GLY A 126 12.90 4.21 10.98
N TYR A 127 13.74 4.82 10.14
CA TYR A 127 14.03 6.24 10.19
C TYR A 127 12.77 7.06 9.87
N GLY A 128 12.00 6.63 8.86
CA GLY A 128 10.56 6.77 8.76
C GLY A 128 9.88 5.40 8.86
N ASN A 129 8.62 5.38 9.32
CA ASN A 129 7.84 4.15 9.51
C ASN A 129 6.97 3.87 8.29
N GLY A 130 6.92 2.61 7.85
CA GLY A 130 5.99 2.17 6.82
C GLY A 130 4.53 2.33 7.26
N GLY A 131 3.62 2.45 6.30
CA GLY A 131 2.19 2.56 6.57
C GLY A 131 1.57 1.23 6.99
N SER A 132 0.63 1.28 7.95
CA SER A 132 -0.09 0.11 8.44
C SER A 132 -1.38 -0.17 7.65
N SER A 133 -1.79 -1.43 7.60
CA SER A 133 -3.11 -1.92 7.19
C SER A 133 -3.77 -2.55 8.42
N SER A 134 -4.14 -1.70 9.38
CA SER A 134 -4.63 -2.14 10.70
C SER A 134 -5.72 -1.25 11.29
N LEU A 135 -6.48 -0.56 10.42
CA LEU A 135 -7.54 0.34 10.86
C LEU A 135 -8.58 -0.37 11.73
N PRO A 136 -8.85 0.13 12.96
CA PRO A 136 -9.88 -0.42 13.80
C PRO A 136 -11.28 -0.04 13.30
N ASN A 137 -12.25 -0.93 13.52
CA ASN A 137 -13.68 -0.69 13.29
C ASN A 137 -14.01 -0.14 11.88
N PRO A 138 -13.61 -0.84 10.80
CA PRO A 138 -13.80 -0.33 9.46
C PRO A 138 -15.27 -0.37 8.97
N VAL A 139 -16.13 -1.11 9.67
CA VAL A 139 -17.59 -1.11 9.51
C VAL A 139 -18.22 -0.38 10.70
N PRO A 140 -19.15 0.56 10.50
CA PRO A 140 -19.87 1.20 11.60
C PRO A 140 -20.60 0.18 12.48
N SER A 141 -20.50 0.34 13.81
CA SER A 141 -21.09 -0.59 14.78
C SER A 141 -22.61 -0.72 14.65
N SER A 142 -23.31 0.36 14.29
CA SER A 142 -24.75 0.35 14.03
C SER A 142 -25.13 -0.58 12.87
N ILE A 143 -24.33 -0.61 11.79
CA ILE A 143 -24.54 -1.50 10.65
C ILE A 143 -24.29 -2.95 11.05
N MET A 144 -23.20 -3.23 11.78
CA MET A 144 -22.94 -4.58 12.29
C MET A 144 -24.08 -5.07 13.19
N GLN A 145 -24.64 -4.21 14.05
CA GLN A 145 -25.79 -4.53 14.88
C GLN A 145 -27.05 -4.84 14.07
N GLN A 146 -27.34 -4.04 13.03
CA GLN A 146 -28.48 -4.27 12.13
C GLN A 146 -28.38 -5.65 11.46
N VAL A 147 -27.24 -5.95 10.84
CA VAL A 147 -27.00 -7.25 10.19
C VAL A 147 -27.10 -8.40 11.21
N ASN A 148 -26.48 -8.26 12.40
CA ASN A 148 -26.49 -9.31 13.42
C ASN A 148 -27.87 -9.53 14.06
N THR A 149 -28.75 -8.52 14.05
CA THR A 149 -30.14 -8.65 14.51
C THR A 149 -30.94 -9.53 13.55
N ILE A 150 -30.63 -9.47 12.25
CA ILE A 150 -31.32 -10.24 11.23
C ILE A 150 -30.73 -11.64 11.08
N TRP A 151 -29.40 -11.73 11.08
CA TRP A 151 -28.65 -12.97 10.98
C TRP A 151 -27.53 -12.99 12.02
N PRO A 152 -27.72 -13.53 13.23
CA PRO A 152 -26.69 -13.52 14.27
C PRO A 152 -25.58 -14.56 14.01
N ALA A 153 -25.87 -15.61 13.26
CA ALA A 153 -24.91 -16.67 12.96
C ALA A 153 -23.74 -16.19 12.07
N SER A 154 -22.70 -17.01 11.99
CA SER A 154 -21.63 -16.80 11.01
C SER A 154 -22.16 -16.86 9.58
N SER A 155 -21.50 -16.15 8.68
CA SER A 155 -21.79 -16.15 7.25
C SER A 155 -20.51 -15.85 6.48
N PRO A 156 -20.32 -16.41 5.27
CA PRO A 156 -19.25 -16.00 4.36
C PRO A 156 -19.29 -14.51 3.98
N LEU A 157 -20.45 -13.84 4.13
CA LEU A 157 -20.65 -12.41 3.90
C LEU A 157 -20.27 -11.52 5.10
N LYS A 158 -19.73 -12.09 6.19
CA LYS A 158 -19.25 -11.29 7.34
C LYS A 158 -17.74 -11.30 7.36
N ARG A 159 -17.11 -10.37 6.66
CA ARG A 159 -15.66 -10.42 6.43
C ARG A 159 -14.99 -9.06 6.45
N ILE A 160 -14.06 -8.87 7.39
CA ILE A 160 -13.14 -7.73 7.39
C ILE A 160 -11.78 -8.24 6.93
N THR A 161 -11.24 -7.62 5.90
CA THR A 161 -10.00 -8.03 5.26
C THR A 161 -8.95 -6.93 5.26
N TYR A 162 -7.68 -7.33 5.37
CA TYR A 162 -6.53 -6.45 5.46
C TYR A 162 -5.57 -6.77 4.31
N SER A 163 -5.18 -5.72 3.60
CA SER A 163 -3.99 -5.76 2.74
C SER A 163 -2.71 -5.82 3.58
N ALA A 164 -1.55 -5.91 2.94
CA ALA A 164 -0.27 -5.91 3.65
C ALA A 164 0.22 -4.48 3.98
N SER A 165 1.17 -4.37 4.91
CA SER A 165 1.77 -3.11 5.32
C SER A 165 3.04 -2.76 4.54
N GLY A 166 3.43 -1.49 4.56
CA GLY A 166 4.67 -1.00 3.96
C GLY A 166 5.89 -1.18 4.86
N GLY A 167 7.08 -1.13 4.26
CA GLY A 167 8.36 -1.20 4.96
C GLY A 167 8.87 0.15 5.46
N GLY A 168 9.69 0.12 6.52
CA GLY A 168 10.37 1.30 7.03
C GLY A 168 11.59 1.70 6.19
N SER A 169 12.06 2.94 6.35
CA SER A 169 13.28 3.42 5.69
C SER A 169 14.49 3.29 6.60
N SER A 170 15.64 2.94 6.01
CA SER A 170 16.92 2.89 6.74
C SER A 170 17.71 4.17 6.49
N ALA A 171 18.56 4.56 7.43
CA ALA A 171 19.35 5.78 7.29
C ALA A 171 20.75 5.71 7.92
N LEU A 172 21.69 6.40 7.28
CA LEU A 172 22.98 6.81 7.84
C LEU A 172 22.93 8.32 8.08
N VAL A 173 23.20 8.72 9.32
CA VAL A 173 23.16 10.12 9.76
C VAL A 173 24.50 10.48 10.41
N ILE A 174 25.10 11.60 10.03
CA ILE A 174 26.35 12.11 10.60
C ILE A 174 26.10 13.51 11.15
N ASP A 175 26.43 13.74 12.43
CA ASP A 175 26.18 14.98 13.17
C ASP A 175 24.73 15.50 13.01
N GLY A 176 23.76 14.57 13.03
CA GLY A 176 22.34 14.87 12.84
C GLY A 176 21.91 15.13 11.38
N THR A 177 22.84 15.15 10.43
CA THR A 177 22.56 15.34 9.00
C THR A 177 22.46 14.01 8.27
N PRO A 178 21.35 13.72 7.56
CA PRO A 178 21.25 12.52 6.74
C PRO A 178 22.29 12.50 5.62
N VAL A 179 23.05 11.39 5.53
CA VAL A 179 23.99 11.12 4.43
C VAL A 179 23.36 10.21 3.39
N ALA A 180 22.60 9.21 3.84
CA ALA A 180 21.87 8.31 2.98
C ALA A 180 20.55 7.89 3.64
N VAL A 181 19.48 7.82 2.84
CA VAL A 181 18.18 7.25 3.22
C VAL A 181 17.79 6.24 2.15
N ALA A 182 17.58 5.00 2.55
CA ALA A 182 17.05 3.96 1.67
C ALA A 182 15.54 3.82 1.90
N GLY A 183 14.76 4.10 0.85
CA GLY A 183 13.31 3.98 0.88
C GLY A 183 12.83 2.55 1.15
N GLY A 184 11.71 2.43 1.83
CA GLY A 184 11.00 1.17 2.05
C GLY A 184 10.03 0.86 0.92
N GLY A 185 9.74 -0.43 0.72
CA GLY A 185 8.78 -0.90 -0.27
C GLY A 185 7.33 -0.76 0.20
N GLY A 186 6.41 -0.60 -0.75
CA GLY A 186 4.96 -0.58 -0.49
C GLY A 186 4.39 -1.98 -0.24
N GLY A 187 3.32 -2.07 0.56
CA GLY A 187 2.61 -3.33 0.81
C GLY A 187 1.80 -3.79 -0.40
N ALA A 188 1.63 -5.10 -0.56
CA ALA A 188 0.68 -5.66 -1.52
C ALA A 188 -0.77 -5.40 -1.07
N GLY A 189 -1.63 -4.96 -2.00
CA GLY A 189 -3.07 -4.83 -1.75
C GLY A 189 -3.76 -6.19 -1.69
N PHE A 190 -5.08 -6.23 -1.54
CA PHE A 190 -5.83 -7.50 -1.46
C PHE A 190 -7.21 -7.38 -2.10
N ILE A 191 -7.57 -8.39 -2.89
CA ILE A 191 -8.86 -8.48 -3.56
C ILE A 191 -9.58 -9.74 -3.12
N ASN A 192 -10.84 -9.62 -2.72
CA ASN A 192 -11.76 -10.71 -2.40
C ASN A 192 -13.15 -10.38 -2.95
N ASN A 193 -13.97 -11.40 -3.16
CA ASN A 193 -15.35 -11.25 -3.58
C ASN A 193 -16.17 -12.46 -3.13
N GLY A 194 -17.48 -12.36 -3.27
CA GLY A 194 -18.38 -13.46 -2.99
C GLY A 194 -19.83 -13.01 -3.09
N GLY A 195 -20.74 -13.83 -2.60
CA GLY A 195 -22.15 -13.54 -2.68
C GLY A 195 -23.03 -14.74 -2.33
N ALA A 196 -24.32 -14.57 -2.60
CA ALA A 196 -25.29 -15.65 -2.62
C ALA A 196 -24.90 -16.67 -3.69
N ASN A 197 -24.75 -17.92 -3.27
CA ASN A 197 -24.55 -19.03 -4.21
C ASN A 197 -25.89 -19.64 -4.58
N ASN A 198 -26.05 -20.05 -5.83
CA ASN A 198 -27.16 -20.90 -6.22
C ASN A 198 -27.04 -22.25 -5.49
N ASN A 199 -28.15 -22.76 -4.99
CA ASN A 199 -28.19 -24.07 -4.36
C ASN A 199 -28.15 -25.16 -5.44
N PRO A 200 -27.13 -26.02 -5.48
CA PRO A 200 -26.98 -27.04 -6.52
C PRO A 200 -28.11 -28.05 -6.58
N ASP A 201 -28.82 -28.27 -5.48
CA ASP A 201 -29.92 -29.22 -5.42
C ASP A 201 -31.24 -28.65 -5.96
N TYR A 202 -31.33 -27.32 -6.12
CA TYR A 202 -32.58 -26.62 -6.46
C TYR A 202 -32.44 -25.56 -7.57
N MET A 203 -31.25 -25.36 -8.13
CA MET A 203 -31.05 -24.38 -9.20
C MET A 203 -31.64 -24.84 -10.53
N GLU A 204 -32.38 -23.95 -11.18
CA GLU A 204 -32.91 -24.17 -12.52
C GLU A 204 -31.88 -23.79 -13.59
N ALA A 205 -32.08 -24.32 -14.80
CA ALA A 205 -31.23 -23.99 -15.94
C ALA A 205 -31.18 -22.47 -16.17
N GLY A 206 -29.99 -21.94 -16.45
CA GLY A 206 -29.76 -20.51 -16.65
C GLY A 206 -29.62 -19.70 -15.37
N ALA A 207 -29.62 -20.32 -14.18
CA ALA A 207 -29.39 -19.62 -12.93
C ALA A 207 -28.00 -18.97 -12.87
N VAL A 208 -27.97 -17.64 -12.95
CA VAL A 208 -26.77 -16.82 -12.74
C VAL A 208 -26.58 -16.38 -11.28
N THR A 209 -25.36 -16.07 -10.89
CA THR A 209 -25.02 -15.41 -9.61
C THR A 209 -24.60 -13.97 -9.88
N ALA A 210 -24.53 -13.11 -8.86
CA ALA A 210 -23.85 -11.82 -8.96
C ALA A 210 -22.32 -11.95 -8.74
N SER A 211 -21.76 -13.15 -8.95
CA SER A 211 -20.35 -13.42 -8.69
C SER A 211 -19.42 -12.71 -9.68
N TRP A 212 -18.12 -12.86 -9.43
CA TRP A 212 -17.07 -12.25 -10.22
C TRP A 212 -16.33 -13.32 -11.01
N GLN A 213 -15.85 -12.94 -12.19
CA GLN A 213 -15.12 -13.84 -13.09
C GLN A 213 -13.85 -14.38 -12.44
N TRP A 214 -13.65 -15.68 -12.58
CA TRP A 214 -12.47 -16.37 -12.09
C TRP A 214 -11.42 -16.52 -13.19
N PRO A 215 -10.17 -16.07 -13.00
CA PRO A 215 -9.11 -16.29 -13.97
C PRO A 215 -8.81 -17.78 -14.14
N GLU A 216 -8.65 -18.22 -15.38
CA GLU A 216 -8.17 -19.57 -15.66
C GLU A 216 -6.75 -19.75 -15.08
N GLY A 217 -6.51 -20.87 -14.39
CA GLY A 217 -5.22 -21.14 -13.74
C GLY A 217 -4.97 -20.36 -12.44
N ALA A 218 -6.00 -19.71 -11.86
CA ALA A 218 -5.90 -19.11 -10.53
C ALA A 218 -5.40 -20.14 -9.49
N LYS A 219 -4.30 -19.82 -8.80
CA LYS A 219 -3.60 -20.76 -7.90
C LYS A 219 -4.38 -21.08 -6.60
N ARG A 220 -5.56 -20.49 -6.38
CA ARG A 220 -6.32 -20.58 -5.12
C ARG A 220 -7.82 -20.70 -5.40
N ASN A 221 -8.52 -21.60 -4.72
CA ASN A 221 -10.00 -21.62 -4.63
C ASN A 221 -10.59 -20.41 -3.85
N GLY A 222 -9.83 -19.32 -3.68
CA GLY A 222 -10.19 -18.24 -2.74
C GLY A 222 -10.11 -16.77 -3.18
N ASN A 223 -9.36 -16.31 -4.19
CA ASN A 223 -9.32 -14.87 -4.56
C ASN A 223 -8.98 -14.62 -6.04
N ILE A 224 -9.59 -13.58 -6.62
CA ILE A 224 -9.25 -13.04 -7.96
C ILE A 224 -7.98 -12.20 -7.84
N ILE A 225 -6.96 -12.48 -8.66
CA ILE A 225 -5.75 -11.64 -8.77
C ILE A 225 -5.76 -11.00 -10.15
N PHE A 226 -6.24 -9.77 -10.23
CA PHE A 226 -5.84 -8.87 -11.29
C PHE A 226 -5.13 -7.69 -10.64
N GLY A 227 -3.79 -7.74 -10.56
CA GLY A 227 -2.98 -6.64 -10.02
C GLY A 227 -3.08 -6.47 -8.50
N SER A 228 -2.83 -5.25 -8.03
CA SER A 228 -2.73 -4.86 -6.62
C SER A 228 -1.42 -5.20 -5.89
N THR A 229 -0.27 -4.95 -6.53
CA THR A 229 1.07 -5.18 -5.95
C THR A 229 1.65 -3.91 -5.34
N GLY A 230 2.58 -4.07 -4.40
CA GLY A 230 3.31 -2.94 -3.81
C GLY A 230 4.35 -2.35 -4.76
N GLY A 231 4.62 -1.05 -4.65
CA GLY A 231 5.69 -0.37 -5.37
C GLY A 231 7.07 -0.64 -4.75
N SER A 232 8.10 -0.76 -5.57
CA SER A 232 9.50 -0.93 -5.15
C SER A 232 10.28 0.38 -5.14
N ALA A 233 11.25 0.50 -4.24
CA ALA A 233 12.17 1.64 -4.17
C ALA A 233 13.44 1.32 -4.97
N ASP A 234 13.39 1.45 -6.30
CA ASP A 234 14.48 1.06 -7.20
C ASP A 234 15.39 2.24 -7.60
N GLY A 235 15.14 3.43 -7.05
CA GLY A 235 15.87 4.65 -7.36
C GLY A 235 15.62 5.77 -6.35
N ALA A 236 16.00 7.00 -6.72
CA ALA A 236 15.76 8.18 -5.89
C ALA A 236 14.26 8.43 -5.65
N SER A 237 13.44 8.20 -6.67
CA SER A 237 11.98 8.17 -6.55
C SER A 237 11.52 6.74 -6.27
N GLY A 238 10.60 6.58 -5.32
CA GLY A 238 9.85 5.34 -5.18
C GLY A 238 8.91 5.13 -6.36
N SER A 239 8.65 3.88 -6.72
CA SER A 239 7.61 3.57 -7.71
C SER A 239 6.22 3.51 -7.07
N ALA A 240 5.19 3.77 -7.89
CA ALA A 240 3.82 3.49 -7.53
C ALA A 240 3.59 1.98 -7.36
N GLY A 241 2.59 1.61 -6.55
CA GLY A 241 2.05 0.26 -6.61
C GLY A 241 1.30 0.02 -7.94
N GLN A 242 0.82 -1.21 -8.14
CA GLN A 242 -0.07 -1.51 -9.26
C GLN A 242 -1.52 -1.54 -8.76
N GLY A 243 -2.44 -0.96 -9.51
CA GLY A 243 -3.88 -1.03 -9.22
C GLY A 243 -4.41 -2.46 -9.37
N GLY A 244 -5.59 -2.67 -8.80
CA GLY A 244 -6.32 -3.93 -8.85
C GLY A 244 -7.61 -3.84 -9.66
N PHE A 245 -8.17 -4.96 -10.12
CA PHE A 245 -9.52 -4.98 -10.67
C PHE A 245 -10.26 -6.31 -10.50
N GLY A 246 -11.55 -6.29 -10.77
CA GLY A 246 -12.34 -7.50 -11.01
C GLY A 246 -13.48 -7.23 -11.99
N ILE A 247 -14.07 -8.30 -12.51
CA ILE A 247 -15.12 -8.27 -13.54
C ILE A 247 -16.28 -9.12 -13.04
N TYR A 248 -17.52 -8.66 -13.21
CA TYR A 248 -18.70 -9.44 -12.85
C TYR A 248 -18.98 -10.54 -13.88
N ASP A 249 -19.36 -11.73 -13.41
CA ASP A 249 -19.59 -12.90 -14.26
C ASP A 249 -20.89 -12.79 -15.07
N ALA A 250 -21.99 -12.41 -14.41
CA ALA A 250 -23.30 -12.27 -15.04
C ALA A 250 -23.40 -11.05 -15.98
N ASP A 251 -22.47 -10.10 -15.89
CA ASP A 251 -22.34 -8.98 -16.83
C ASP A 251 -20.88 -8.53 -16.93
N SER A 252 -20.13 -9.13 -17.87
CA SER A 252 -18.69 -8.89 -18.03
C SER A 252 -18.32 -7.51 -18.56
N SER A 253 -19.31 -6.68 -18.91
CA SER A 253 -19.08 -5.26 -19.22
C SER A 253 -18.78 -4.43 -17.97
N ILE A 254 -19.10 -4.96 -16.78
CA ILE A 254 -18.83 -4.32 -15.50
C ILE A 254 -17.45 -4.74 -15.01
N LYS A 255 -16.51 -3.81 -15.13
CA LYS A 255 -15.19 -3.87 -14.50
C LYS A 255 -15.14 -2.87 -13.35
N GLU A 256 -14.71 -3.32 -12.18
CA GLU A 256 -14.41 -2.45 -11.05
C GLU A 256 -12.91 -2.43 -10.80
N THR A 257 -12.34 -1.25 -10.53
CA THR A 257 -10.91 -1.07 -10.27
C THR A 257 -10.66 -0.50 -8.88
N VAL A 258 -9.43 -0.69 -8.39
CA VAL A 258 -8.90 0.02 -7.22
C VAL A 258 -7.52 0.54 -7.54
N GLU A 259 -7.29 1.81 -7.21
CA GLU A 259 -6.03 2.47 -7.51
C GLU A 259 -4.99 2.23 -6.42
N ALA A 260 -3.72 2.14 -6.82
CA ALA A 260 -2.59 2.04 -5.90
C ALA A 260 -2.12 3.42 -5.44
N GLY A 261 -1.33 3.42 -4.36
CA GLY A 261 -0.60 4.62 -3.92
C GLY A 261 0.61 4.91 -4.80
N GLU A 262 0.92 6.20 -4.94
CA GLU A 262 2.08 6.69 -5.67
C GLU A 262 3.35 6.65 -4.81
N GLY A 263 4.50 6.58 -5.46
CA GLY A 263 5.79 6.64 -4.78
C GLY A 263 6.15 8.04 -4.27
N GLY A 264 6.90 8.10 -3.17
CA GLY A 264 7.49 9.35 -2.69
C GLY A 264 8.75 9.73 -3.47
N ALA A 265 9.03 11.03 -3.58
CA ALA A 265 10.21 11.52 -4.29
C ALA A 265 10.66 12.90 -3.81
N ASN A 266 11.98 13.11 -3.74
CA ASN A 266 12.58 14.41 -3.44
C ASN A 266 12.05 15.07 -2.14
N GLY A 267 11.77 14.26 -1.13
CA GLY A 267 11.21 14.74 0.13
C GLY A 267 9.71 15.02 0.10
N ILE A 268 9.03 14.82 -1.03
CA ILE A 268 7.58 14.96 -1.17
C ILE A 268 6.95 13.57 -0.99
N GLY A 269 5.92 13.50 -0.14
CA GLY A 269 5.15 12.28 0.06
C GLY A 269 4.29 11.94 -1.17
N GLY A 270 4.30 10.67 -1.58
CA GLY A 270 3.50 10.15 -2.68
C GLY A 270 2.01 10.23 -2.36
N ASN A 271 1.21 10.53 -3.38
CA ASN A 271 -0.24 10.60 -3.25
C ASN A 271 -0.84 9.22 -2.92
N GLY A 272 -1.89 9.22 -2.11
CA GLY A 272 -2.70 8.01 -1.95
C GLY A 272 -3.47 7.69 -3.23
N GLY A 273 -3.87 6.42 -3.38
CA GLY A 273 -4.64 5.97 -4.53
C GLY A 273 -5.95 6.75 -4.69
N SER A 274 -6.30 7.04 -5.94
CA SER A 274 -7.52 7.79 -6.24
C SER A 274 -8.77 7.00 -5.84
N LYS A 275 -9.81 7.71 -5.40
CA LYS A 275 -11.07 7.09 -4.97
C LYS A 275 -11.75 6.38 -6.16
N THR A 276 -12.07 5.10 -6.00
CA THR A 276 -12.85 4.34 -6.98
C THR A 276 -14.25 4.94 -7.18
N ALA A 277 -14.64 5.14 -8.44
CA ALA A 277 -16.01 5.45 -8.81
C ALA A 277 -16.82 4.14 -8.89
N LEU A 278 -17.77 3.96 -7.97
CA LEU A 278 -18.59 2.75 -7.90
C LEU A 278 -19.74 2.80 -8.89
N HIS A 279 -20.11 1.63 -9.40
CA HIS A 279 -21.26 1.46 -10.28
C HIS A 279 -22.55 1.83 -9.57
N THR A 280 -23.50 2.43 -10.30
CA THR A 280 -24.82 2.80 -9.77
C THR A 280 -25.90 2.44 -10.78
N GLY A 281 -27.14 2.25 -10.31
CA GLY A 281 -28.24 1.89 -11.21
C GLY A 281 -28.11 0.46 -11.75
N LYS A 282 -28.48 0.27 -13.02
CA LYS A 282 -28.44 -1.04 -13.69
C LYS A 282 -27.17 -1.19 -14.52
N SER A 283 -26.65 -2.40 -14.61
CA SER A 283 -25.59 -2.73 -15.56
C SER A 283 -26.06 -2.55 -17.01
N PRO A 284 -25.15 -2.41 -17.99
CA PRO A 284 -25.50 -2.24 -19.40
C PRO A 284 -26.45 -3.31 -19.95
N ASN A 285 -26.28 -4.57 -19.57
CA ASN A 285 -27.17 -5.65 -20.00
C ASN A 285 -28.41 -5.81 -19.11
N GLY A 286 -28.57 -4.97 -18.08
CA GLY A 286 -29.70 -4.98 -17.16
C GLY A 286 -29.74 -6.17 -16.19
N VAL A 287 -28.71 -7.02 -16.19
CA VAL A 287 -28.64 -8.24 -15.37
C VAL A 287 -28.35 -7.91 -13.90
N LEU A 288 -27.50 -6.91 -13.65
CA LEU A 288 -27.10 -6.51 -12.30
C LEU A 288 -27.66 -5.13 -11.93
N GLY A 289 -27.96 -4.95 -10.64
CA GLY A 289 -28.34 -3.69 -10.03
C GLY A 289 -27.42 -3.36 -8.87
N PHE A 290 -27.02 -2.10 -8.78
CA PHE A 290 -26.15 -1.56 -7.73
C PHE A 290 -26.97 -0.67 -6.77
N TYR A 291 -28.19 -1.13 -6.44
CA TYR A 291 -29.14 -0.44 -5.58
C TYR A 291 -30.08 -1.44 -4.89
N SER A 292 -30.59 -1.06 -3.72
CA SER A 292 -31.53 -1.87 -2.94
C SER A 292 -32.84 -2.12 -3.70
N THR A 293 -33.28 -3.37 -3.74
CA THR A 293 -34.54 -3.77 -4.37
C THR A 293 -35.02 -5.10 -3.79
N ASN A 294 -36.24 -5.53 -4.10
CA ASN A 294 -36.77 -6.83 -3.65
C ASN A 294 -36.70 -7.06 -2.12
N ASN A 295 -36.91 -6.00 -1.34
CA ASN A 295 -36.68 -5.97 0.11
C ASN A 295 -35.28 -6.45 0.54
N GLN A 296 -34.31 -6.43 -0.36
CA GLN A 296 -32.91 -6.67 -0.07
C GLN A 296 -32.19 -5.32 -0.16
N GLU A 297 -31.62 -4.93 0.96
CA GLU A 297 -30.85 -3.70 1.09
C GLU A 297 -29.39 -4.00 0.80
N ILE A 298 -28.79 -3.19 -0.07
CA ILE A 298 -27.36 -3.27 -0.36
C ILE A 298 -26.73 -1.89 -0.22
N TYR A 299 -25.49 -1.90 0.25
CA TYR A 299 -24.68 -0.70 0.35
C TYR A 299 -23.26 -0.99 -0.12
N GLN A 300 -22.60 0.06 -0.58
CA GLN A 300 -21.25 0.04 -1.06
C GLN A 300 -20.57 1.38 -0.78
N SER A 301 -19.25 1.36 -0.60
CA SER A 301 -18.46 2.57 -0.38
C SER A 301 -17.04 2.41 -0.90
N SER A 302 -16.39 3.55 -1.15
CA SER A 302 -14.99 3.61 -1.53
C SER A 302 -14.29 4.77 -0.84
N LYS A 303 -12.96 4.71 -0.72
CA LYS A 303 -12.15 5.74 -0.08
C LYS A 303 -10.81 5.90 -0.82
N SER A 304 -10.39 7.14 -1.02
CA SER A 304 -9.05 7.46 -1.51
C SER A 304 -7.99 7.08 -0.48
N GLY A 305 -6.82 6.68 -0.95
CA GLY A 305 -5.65 6.44 -0.10
C GLY A 305 -5.19 7.70 0.63
N ASN A 306 -4.33 7.49 1.62
CA ASN A 306 -3.64 8.55 2.35
C ASN A 306 -2.31 8.87 1.68
N GLN A 307 -1.95 10.16 1.67
CA GLN A 307 -0.64 10.62 1.23
C GLN A 307 0.47 10.14 2.19
N GLY A 308 1.66 9.85 1.66
CA GLY A 308 2.85 9.63 2.45
C GLY A 308 3.36 10.92 3.12
N GLY A 309 4.19 10.78 4.14
CA GLY A 309 4.81 11.90 4.85
C GLY A 309 5.99 12.50 4.08
N GLU A 310 6.34 13.74 4.42
CA GLU A 310 7.39 14.52 3.77
C GLU A 310 8.77 14.41 4.47
N GLY A 311 9.81 14.87 3.79
CA GLY A 311 11.17 14.99 4.31
C GLY A 311 11.92 13.66 4.44
N PHE A 312 13.10 13.70 5.07
CA PHE A 312 13.98 12.52 5.22
C PHE A 312 13.38 11.39 6.08
N LYS A 313 12.39 11.71 6.91
CA LYS A 313 11.66 10.78 7.77
C LYS A 313 10.22 10.59 7.32
N GLY A 314 9.96 10.72 6.01
CA GLY A 314 8.63 10.59 5.45
C GLY A 314 8.05 9.21 5.75
N ASN A 315 6.97 9.15 6.53
CA ASN A 315 6.27 7.90 6.83
C ASN A 315 5.48 7.43 5.60
N GLY A 316 5.28 6.12 5.47
CA GLY A 316 4.33 5.61 4.50
C GLY A 316 2.88 5.97 4.87
N GLY A 317 2.04 6.21 3.86
CA GLY A 317 0.61 6.42 4.07
C GLY A 317 -0.04 5.18 4.68
N ASN A 318 -0.84 5.35 5.73
CA ASN A 318 -1.62 4.25 6.30
C ASN A 318 -2.75 3.84 5.34
N GLY A 319 -3.06 2.55 5.29
CA GLY A 319 -4.19 2.00 4.56
C GLY A 319 -5.51 2.66 4.95
N VAL A 320 -6.48 2.63 4.04
CA VAL A 320 -7.82 3.20 4.23
C VAL A 320 -8.88 2.12 4.12
N ALA A 321 -9.95 2.27 4.87
CA ALA A 321 -11.07 1.32 4.88
C ALA A 321 -12.24 1.81 4.02
N SER A 322 -12.90 0.84 3.40
CA SER A 322 -14.25 0.95 2.85
C SER A 322 -15.08 -0.20 3.39
N TYR A 323 -16.40 -0.11 3.30
CA TYR A 323 -17.30 -1.19 3.68
C TYR A 323 -18.54 -1.29 2.78
N SER A 324 -19.09 -2.49 2.72
CA SER A 324 -20.38 -2.84 2.13
C SER A 324 -21.23 -3.56 3.16
N TYR A 325 -22.53 -3.64 2.92
CA TYR A 325 -23.39 -4.55 3.65
C TYR A 325 -24.57 -5.00 2.79
N LEU A 326 -25.12 -6.14 3.18
CA LEU A 326 -26.22 -6.83 2.54
C LEU A 326 -27.21 -7.20 3.65
N ILE A 327 -28.48 -6.83 3.50
CA ILE A 327 -29.54 -7.16 4.45
C ILE A 327 -30.76 -7.68 3.69
N ASP A 328 -31.27 -8.84 4.11
CA ASP A 328 -32.56 -9.37 3.65
C ASP A 328 -33.69 -8.97 4.58
N ASN A 329 -34.54 -8.05 4.13
CA ASN A 329 -35.75 -7.61 4.81
C ASN A 329 -37.02 -8.36 4.35
N ASN A 330 -36.89 -9.42 3.54
CA ASN A 330 -38.04 -10.28 3.24
C ASN A 330 -38.56 -10.98 4.51
N ASP A 331 -39.84 -11.37 4.48
CA ASP A 331 -40.47 -12.08 5.59
C ASP A 331 -39.75 -13.42 5.86
N ARG A 332 -39.08 -13.48 7.01
CA ARG A 332 -38.24 -14.62 7.44
C ARG A 332 -39.07 -15.82 7.90
N THR A 333 -40.38 -15.65 8.08
CA THR A 333 -41.30 -16.76 8.38
C THR A 333 -41.72 -17.51 7.11
N LYS A 334 -41.55 -16.89 5.94
CA LYS A 334 -41.83 -17.51 4.65
C LYS A 334 -40.65 -18.37 4.20
N LYS A 335 -40.96 -19.58 3.78
CA LYS A 335 -40.00 -20.51 3.19
C LYS A 335 -39.67 -20.07 1.77
N GLU A 336 -38.48 -20.42 1.31
CA GLU A 336 -38.14 -20.34 -0.11
C GLU A 336 -38.71 -21.59 -0.79
N GLU A 337 -39.82 -21.44 -1.49
CA GLU A 337 -40.57 -22.54 -2.10
C GLU A 337 -40.39 -22.55 -3.61
N GLY A 338 -40.27 -23.75 -4.18
CA GLY A 338 -40.11 -23.93 -5.61
C GLY A 338 -40.38 -25.37 -6.03
N THR A 339 -40.15 -25.65 -7.30
CA THR A 339 -40.25 -26.99 -7.87
C THR A 339 -38.99 -27.24 -8.67
N HIS A 340 -38.25 -28.29 -8.32
CA HIS A 340 -37.06 -28.73 -9.03
C HIS A 340 -37.28 -30.13 -9.59
N LYS A 341 -37.10 -30.31 -10.91
CA LYS A 341 -37.32 -31.60 -11.60
C LYS A 341 -38.68 -32.24 -11.27
N GLY A 342 -39.73 -31.42 -11.19
CA GLY A 342 -41.10 -31.87 -10.87
C GLY A 342 -41.35 -32.19 -9.39
N THR A 343 -40.36 -32.00 -8.51
CA THR A 343 -40.51 -32.20 -7.06
C THR A 343 -40.54 -30.85 -6.35
N GLY A 344 -41.57 -30.63 -5.53
CA GLY A 344 -41.66 -29.42 -4.71
C GLY A 344 -40.64 -29.42 -3.58
N TYR A 345 -40.09 -28.25 -3.25
CA TYR A 345 -39.21 -28.04 -2.10
C TYR A 345 -39.62 -26.79 -1.33
N ALA A 346 -39.21 -26.73 -0.05
CA ALA A 346 -39.40 -25.55 0.79
C ALA A 346 -38.22 -25.41 1.75
N LEU A 347 -37.43 -24.35 1.61
CA LEU A 347 -36.26 -24.09 2.45
C LEU A 347 -36.61 -23.08 3.54
N GLU A 348 -36.36 -23.47 4.78
CA GLU A 348 -36.48 -22.57 5.94
C GLU A 348 -35.43 -21.45 5.85
N TYR A 349 -35.78 -20.23 6.29
CA TYR A 349 -34.83 -19.13 6.29
C TYR A 349 -33.51 -19.45 7.02
N LYS A 350 -33.58 -20.23 8.10
CA LYS A 350 -32.41 -20.68 8.87
C LYS A 350 -31.38 -21.48 8.07
N SER A 351 -31.76 -22.09 6.94
CA SER A 351 -30.83 -22.85 6.09
C SER A 351 -30.27 -22.05 4.94
N ILE A 352 -30.74 -20.81 4.72
CA ILE A 352 -30.37 -20.01 3.54
C ILE A 352 -29.98 -18.57 3.84
N GLY A 353 -30.35 -18.03 5.02
CA GLY A 353 -30.18 -16.61 5.37
C GLY A 353 -28.72 -16.14 5.36
N PHE A 354 -27.76 -17.06 5.50
CA PHE A 354 -26.33 -16.75 5.36
C PHE A 354 -25.96 -16.23 3.96
N ASN A 355 -26.74 -16.51 2.91
CA ASN A 355 -26.49 -16.06 1.54
C ASN A 355 -26.87 -14.60 1.29
N PHE A 356 -27.61 -13.96 2.19
CA PHE A 356 -28.23 -12.66 1.91
C PHE A 356 -27.96 -11.60 2.97
N ASN A 357 -27.21 -11.94 4.02
CA ASN A 357 -26.96 -11.06 5.16
C ASN A 357 -25.48 -11.01 5.52
N GLY A 358 -24.90 -9.82 5.48
CA GLY A 358 -23.47 -9.62 5.62
C GLY A 358 -23.06 -8.17 5.82
N TYR A 359 -21.82 -8.02 6.26
CA TYR A 359 -21.06 -6.78 6.23
C TYR A 359 -19.63 -7.13 5.86
N GLU A 360 -19.09 -6.41 4.89
CA GLU A 360 -17.77 -6.67 4.35
C GLU A 360 -16.94 -5.39 4.36
N SER A 361 -15.64 -5.54 4.55
CA SER A 361 -14.72 -4.40 4.51
C SER A 361 -13.33 -4.80 4.08
N VAL A 362 -12.64 -3.93 3.36
CA VAL A 362 -11.22 -4.06 3.06
C VAL A 362 -10.46 -2.82 3.51
N ILE A 363 -9.31 -3.06 4.14
CA ILE A 363 -8.29 -2.06 4.41
C ILE A 363 -7.22 -2.18 3.33
N SER A 364 -6.93 -1.09 2.63
CA SER A 364 -5.91 -1.04 1.58
C SER A 364 -4.48 -1.14 2.13
N ALA A 365 -3.51 -1.38 1.24
CA ALA A 365 -2.12 -1.53 1.65
C ALA A 365 -1.48 -0.21 2.09
N GLY A 366 -0.53 -0.31 3.01
CA GLY A 366 0.27 0.83 3.44
C GLY A 366 1.42 1.14 2.48
N GLY A 367 1.79 2.42 2.38
CA GLY A 367 2.96 2.86 1.62
C GLY A 367 4.28 2.61 2.34
N GLY A 368 5.40 2.60 1.62
CA GLY A 368 6.74 2.51 2.19
C GLY A 368 7.26 3.86 2.68
N ALA A 369 8.14 3.89 3.69
CA ALA A 369 8.74 5.12 4.21
C ALA A 369 9.97 5.57 3.41
N GLY A 370 10.39 6.83 3.50
CA GLY A 370 11.58 7.30 2.76
C GLY A 370 11.82 8.81 2.82
N TYR A 371 12.68 9.28 1.91
CA TYR A 371 12.83 10.72 1.62
C TYR A 371 11.62 11.20 0.78
N GLY A 372 10.52 11.44 1.49
CA GLY A 372 9.17 11.34 0.95
C GLY A 372 8.67 9.89 1.04
N GLY A 373 7.66 9.62 1.87
CA GLY A 373 7.04 8.31 1.97
C GLY A 373 6.07 8.05 0.81
N GLY A 374 5.83 6.80 0.45
CA GLY A 374 4.82 6.42 -0.53
C GLY A 374 3.41 6.53 0.03
N GLY A 375 2.43 6.78 -0.84
CA GLY A 375 1.02 6.79 -0.48
C GLY A 375 0.46 5.38 -0.28
N SER A 376 -0.66 5.27 0.44
CA SER A 376 -1.41 4.01 0.51
C SER A 376 -2.32 3.80 -0.69
N GLY A 377 -2.70 2.55 -0.94
CA GLY A 377 -3.73 2.25 -1.93
C GLY A 377 -5.10 2.82 -1.56
N ALA A 378 -5.99 2.95 -2.53
CA ALA A 378 -7.41 3.19 -2.30
C ALA A 378 -8.11 1.92 -1.78
N SER A 379 -9.33 2.05 -1.29
CA SER A 379 -10.19 0.91 -0.98
C SER A 379 -11.59 1.05 -1.57
N SER A 380 -12.14 -0.08 -2.01
CA SER A 380 -13.48 -0.23 -2.54
C SER A 380 -14.16 -1.45 -1.93
N SER A 381 -15.39 -1.28 -1.46
CA SER A 381 -16.28 -2.36 -1.06
C SER A 381 -17.59 -2.20 -1.81
N SER A 382 -17.87 -3.08 -2.75
CA SER A 382 -19.01 -2.99 -3.67
C SER A 382 -20.05 -4.07 -3.39
N SER A 383 -21.29 -3.82 -3.85
CA SER A 383 -22.40 -4.75 -3.72
C SER A 383 -23.28 -4.72 -4.97
N ALA A 384 -23.84 -5.88 -5.35
CA ALA A 384 -24.77 -5.97 -6.47
C ALA A 384 -25.90 -6.99 -6.21
N ILE A 385 -27.01 -6.83 -6.92
CA ILE A 385 -28.17 -7.73 -6.95
C ILE A 385 -28.43 -8.18 -8.40
N VAL A 386 -28.71 -9.47 -8.62
CA VAL A 386 -29.22 -9.97 -9.91
C VAL A 386 -30.68 -9.53 -10.08
N LEU A 387 -30.99 -8.79 -11.14
CA LEU A 387 -32.32 -8.21 -11.37
C LEU A 387 -33.24 -9.09 -12.22
N THR A 388 -32.68 -9.94 -13.09
CA THR A 388 -33.42 -10.66 -14.13
C THR A 388 -34.13 -11.92 -13.64
N GLN A 389 -33.77 -12.41 -12.45
CA GLN A 389 -34.29 -13.64 -11.88
C GLN A 389 -34.28 -13.57 -10.35
N LYS A 390 -35.06 -14.46 -9.74
CA LYS A 390 -34.94 -14.77 -8.32
C LYS A 390 -33.78 -15.75 -8.08
N TRP A 391 -33.45 -15.96 -6.81
CA TRP A 391 -32.46 -16.93 -6.39
C TRP A 391 -32.78 -18.31 -6.98
N ASN A 392 -31.75 -19.06 -7.39
CA ASN A 392 -31.87 -20.35 -8.07
C ASN A 392 -32.61 -20.31 -9.42
N ASN A 393 -32.85 -19.13 -9.99
CA ASN A 393 -33.77 -18.94 -11.13
C ASN A 393 -35.19 -19.49 -10.85
N ASN A 394 -35.63 -19.43 -9.60
CA ASN A 394 -36.93 -19.91 -9.18
C ASN A 394 -38.01 -18.84 -9.42
N PRO A 395 -38.97 -19.01 -10.35
CA PRO A 395 -39.99 -17.99 -10.63
C PRO A 395 -40.90 -17.66 -9.43
N ASN A 396 -41.02 -18.59 -8.48
CA ASN A 396 -41.79 -18.41 -7.24
C ASN A 396 -40.93 -17.92 -6.06
N GLY A 397 -39.64 -17.68 -6.30
CA GLY A 397 -38.68 -17.28 -5.30
C GLY A 397 -38.95 -15.89 -4.74
N ILE A 398 -38.52 -15.67 -3.50
CA ILE A 398 -38.74 -14.42 -2.78
C ILE A 398 -37.48 -13.55 -2.86
N ARG A 399 -36.30 -14.17 -2.95
CA ARG A 399 -35.00 -13.50 -2.88
C ARG A 399 -34.32 -13.44 -4.24
N GLN A 400 -33.30 -12.59 -4.35
CA GLN A 400 -32.40 -12.49 -5.49
C GLN A 400 -30.98 -12.75 -5.04
N ASN A 401 -30.14 -13.21 -5.98
CA ASN A 401 -28.72 -13.34 -5.73
C ASN A 401 -28.10 -11.98 -5.46
N VAL A 402 -27.28 -11.91 -4.42
CA VAL A 402 -26.51 -10.72 -4.05
C VAL A 402 -25.02 -11.03 -4.10
N SER A 403 -24.18 -10.01 -4.16
CA SER A 403 -22.73 -10.16 -4.10
C SER A 403 -22.06 -9.03 -3.36
N PHE A 404 -20.83 -9.27 -2.94
CA PHE A 404 -19.91 -8.25 -2.50
C PHE A 404 -18.57 -8.31 -3.27
N GLY A 405 -17.89 -7.18 -3.36
CA GLY A 405 -16.50 -7.05 -3.78
C GLY A 405 -15.70 -6.31 -2.71
N GLN A 406 -14.46 -6.74 -2.47
CA GLN A 406 -13.52 -6.14 -1.53
C GLN A 406 -12.20 -5.91 -2.27
N LEU A 407 -11.92 -4.69 -2.71
CA LEU A 407 -10.73 -4.35 -3.45
C LEU A 407 -9.90 -3.33 -2.67
N GLY A 408 -8.72 -3.73 -2.19
CA GLY A 408 -7.74 -2.84 -1.57
C GLY A 408 -6.51 -2.70 -2.46
N GLY A 409 -6.17 -1.48 -2.85
CA GLY A 409 -5.02 -1.19 -3.73
C GLY A 409 -3.67 -1.38 -3.02
N GLY A 410 -2.61 -1.57 -3.82
CA GLY A 410 -1.22 -1.64 -3.35
C GLY A 410 -0.68 -0.28 -2.87
N GLY A 411 0.32 -0.30 -2.00
CA GLY A 411 1.00 0.90 -1.53
C GLY A 411 2.16 1.32 -2.45
N GLY A 412 2.45 2.60 -2.52
CA GLY A 412 3.63 3.14 -3.20
C GLY A 412 4.89 2.99 -2.35
N ALA A 413 6.06 3.01 -2.99
CA ALA A 413 7.35 2.97 -2.31
C ALA A 413 7.77 4.35 -1.75
N GLY A 414 8.62 4.36 -0.74
CA GLY A 414 9.27 5.60 -0.30
C GLY A 414 10.43 6.00 -1.21
N GLY A 415 10.72 7.29 -1.27
CA GLY A 415 11.88 7.85 -1.97
C GLY A 415 13.19 7.57 -1.24
N SER A 416 14.29 7.65 -1.97
CA SER A 416 15.65 7.45 -1.46
C SER A 416 16.49 8.71 -1.63
N TYR A 417 17.57 8.81 -0.86
CA TYR A 417 18.45 9.96 -0.86
C TYR A 417 19.92 9.56 -0.66
N VAL A 418 20.80 10.24 -1.38
CA VAL A 418 22.26 10.22 -1.21
C VAL A 418 22.74 11.65 -1.18
N ALA A 419 23.54 12.01 -0.17
CA ALA A 419 24.08 13.34 -0.05
C ALA A 419 25.09 13.67 -1.17
N PRO A 420 25.15 14.92 -1.68
CA PRO A 420 26.06 15.30 -2.76
C PRO A 420 27.56 15.09 -2.47
N GLY A 421 27.95 15.06 -1.19
CA GLY A 421 29.33 14.80 -0.77
C GLY A 421 29.75 13.32 -0.80
N VAL A 422 28.83 12.42 -1.14
CA VAL A 422 29.10 10.98 -1.23
C VAL A 422 29.75 10.67 -2.58
N SER A 423 30.93 10.07 -2.54
CA SER A 423 31.61 9.53 -3.71
C SER A 423 31.12 8.11 -4.03
N GLY A 424 30.95 7.81 -5.32
CA GLY A 424 30.45 6.50 -5.79
C GLY A 424 29.03 6.18 -5.31
N GLY A 425 28.21 7.21 -5.04
CA GLY A 425 26.84 7.06 -4.58
C GLY A 425 25.97 6.32 -5.60
N ALA A 426 25.30 5.25 -5.18
CA ALA A 426 24.38 4.50 -6.02
C ALA A 426 23.10 4.12 -5.24
N ILE A 427 21.98 4.12 -5.96
CA ILE A 427 20.68 3.68 -5.46
C ILE A 427 20.17 2.59 -6.41
N GLU A 428 19.85 1.43 -5.87
CA GLU A 428 19.32 0.27 -6.61
C GLU A 428 18.24 -0.43 -5.79
N SER A 429 17.54 -1.40 -6.40
CA SER A 429 16.64 -2.28 -5.65
C SER A 429 17.42 -3.19 -4.71
N ALA A 430 16.93 -3.38 -3.49
CA ALA A 430 17.53 -4.35 -2.56
C ALA A 430 17.20 -5.81 -2.88
N GLY A 431 16.15 -6.06 -3.69
CA GLY A 431 15.67 -7.41 -3.98
C GLY A 431 15.22 -8.19 -2.73
N ASN A 432 14.78 -7.49 -1.68
CA ASN A 432 14.48 -8.08 -0.38
C ASN A 432 12.97 -8.30 -0.12
N ALA A 433 12.13 -8.17 -1.15
CA ALA A 433 10.69 -8.40 -1.04
C ALA A 433 10.40 -9.85 -0.59
N PRO A 434 9.62 -10.06 0.50
CA PRO A 434 9.28 -11.40 0.94
C PRO A 434 8.29 -12.06 -0.02
N THR A 435 8.46 -13.36 -0.24
CA THR A 435 7.49 -14.20 -0.96
C THR A 435 6.55 -14.93 -0.01
N ASP A 436 6.92 -15.06 1.26
CA ASP A 436 6.15 -15.81 2.25
C ASP A 436 5.30 -14.88 3.11
N ARG A 437 4.09 -15.34 3.44
CA ARG A 437 3.23 -14.69 4.44
C ARG A 437 3.92 -14.68 5.81
N GLY A 438 3.70 -13.62 6.57
CA GLY A 438 4.25 -13.43 7.92
C GLY A 438 5.74 -13.11 7.96
N ALA A 439 6.44 -13.19 6.82
CA ALA A 439 7.84 -12.80 6.72
C ALA A 439 7.98 -11.29 6.54
N ARG A 440 9.10 -10.74 7.03
CA ARG A 440 9.51 -9.35 6.83
C ARG A 440 10.83 -9.32 6.06
N GLY A 441 10.85 -8.61 4.93
CA GLY A 441 12.09 -8.29 4.24
C GLY A 441 12.80 -7.13 4.92
N ASN A 442 13.59 -7.40 5.96
CA ASN A 442 14.18 -6.36 6.78
C ASN A 442 15.29 -5.59 6.05
N GLY A 443 15.41 -4.32 6.44
CA GLY A 443 16.51 -3.45 6.08
C GLY A 443 17.64 -3.48 7.11
N TYR A 444 18.75 -2.87 6.73
CA TYR A 444 19.92 -2.75 7.60
C TYR A 444 20.81 -1.57 7.18
N VAL A 445 21.79 -1.27 8.01
CA VAL A 445 22.91 -0.38 7.68
C VAL A 445 24.19 -1.07 8.07
N LYS A 446 25.19 -1.04 7.18
CA LYS A 446 26.56 -1.52 7.44
C LYS A 446 27.55 -0.43 7.11
N VAL A 447 28.55 -0.26 7.97
CA VAL A 447 29.63 0.72 7.80
C VAL A 447 30.98 0.05 7.93
N THR A 448 31.86 0.31 6.97
CA THR A 448 33.29 -0.07 7.00
C THR A 448 34.13 1.20 7.09
N LEU A 449 35.15 1.20 7.94
CA LEU A 449 36.02 2.36 8.18
C LEU A 449 37.29 2.25 7.33
N CYS A 450 37.76 3.40 6.85
CA CYS A 450 39.09 3.56 6.27
C CYS A 450 40.02 4.14 7.33
N GLN A 451 41.02 3.37 7.76
CA GLN A 451 41.91 3.73 8.87
C GLN A 451 43.33 3.96 8.37
N ARG A 452 43.97 5.03 8.85
CA ARG A 452 45.39 5.25 8.62
C ARG A 452 46.22 4.32 9.51
N THR A 453 47.33 3.81 8.97
CA THR A 453 48.32 3.08 9.77
C THR A 453 48.90 3.96 10.87
N ALA A 454 49.23 3.32 11.99
CA ALA A 454 49.52 3.97 13.26
C ALA A 454 50.82 4.77 13.31
#